data_AF-A0A7W7PXZ0-F1
#
_entry.id   AF-A0A7W7PXZ0-F1
#
_cell.length_a   1.000
_cell.length_b   1.000
_cell.length_c   1.000
_cell.angle_alpha   90.00
_cell.angle_beta   90.00
_cell.angle_gamma   90.00
#
_symmetry.space_group_name_H-M   'P 1'
#
loop_
_entity.id
_entity.type
_entity.pdbx_description
1 polymer ?
#
loop_
_entity_poly.entity_id
_entity_poly.type
_entity_poly.pdbx_seq_one_letter_code
_entity_poly.pdbx_strand_id
1 'polypeptide(L)'
;MSTDTETLAAALRRLLRRGLPVDPAAAGSELLDLPGVVARAHGSNDPAVRAHALDGVLRGQLARFPHAPLAPAARLLFGAVPATAGRTLTARRTEAARAADYEVHHFRKHIESRICTLLAEQLLADAQAFAAAHVAAPRLSPQAGSLRLPPDVFAWEIAEHEEALCEVWSRLYALRAALLRTARLASMDAAVPSAVADEVLWCYAVLRAAVQRYRAAYGPLLLPADTASVTPADLEKLAGPLPELSPTDLVLLSVLPPTADPQAFTTQLNESSGGAQIRAAWHQALTKQLTDTTARRTA
;
A
#
# COMPACT_ATOMS: atom_id res chain seq x y z
N MET A 1 -8.78 -15.45 -16.89
CA MET A 1 -10.25 -15.30 -16.80
C MET A 1 -10.54 -13.90 -16.31
N SER A 2 -11.49 -13.18 -16.90
CA SER A 2 -11.84 -11.84 -16.44
C SER A 2 -12.51 -11.95 -15.06
N THR A 3 -11.83 -11.50 -14.01
CA THR A 3 -12.40 -11.46 -12.66
C THR A 3 -13.38 -10.31 -12.58
N ASP A 4 -14.68 -10.60 -12.60
CA ASP A 4 -15.75 -9.62 -12.42
C ASP A 4 -16.38 -9.70 -11.01
N THR A 5 -17.17 -8.68 -10.66
CA THR A 5 -17.83 -8.58 -9.36
C THR A 5 -18.76 -9.76 -9.08
N GLU A 6 -19.45 -10.28 -10.09
CA GLU A 6 -20.40 -11.38 -9.92
C GLU A 6 -19.69 -12.69 -9.55
N THR A 7 -18.59 -12.99 -10.25
CA THR A 7 -17.73 -14.14 -9.97
C THR A 7 -17.18 -14.08 -8.54
N LEU A 8 -16.67 -12.91 -8.14
CA LEU A 8 -16.16 -12.70 -6.78
C LEU A 8 -17.27 -12.82 -5.72
N ALA A 9 -18.45 -12.25 -5.98
CA ALA A 9 -19.59 -12.35 -5.07
C ALA A 9 -20.05 -13.82 -4.90
N ALA A 10 -20.06 -14.59 -5.98
CA ALA A 10 -20.36 -16.02 -5.93
C ALA A 10 -19.31 -16.79 -5.11
N ALA A 11 -18.02 -16.50 -5.31
CA ALA A 11 -16.95 -17.11 -4.54
C ALA A 11 -17.04 -16.76 -3.03
N LEU A 12 -17.34 -15.52 -2.69
CA LEU A 12 -17.58 -15.09 -1.31
C LEU A 12 -18.76 -15.82 -0.66
N ARG A 13 -19.85 -16.07 -1.40
CA ARG A 13 -20.98 -16.87 -0.88
C ARG A 13 -20.59 -18.31 -0.57
N ARG A 14 -19.69 -18.91 -1.37
CA ARG A 14 -19.16 -20.26 -1.05
C ARG A 14 -18.36 -20.25 0.25
N LEU A 15 -17.57 -19.20 0.47
CA LEU A 15 -16.81 -19.02 1.72
C LEU A 15 -17.70 -18.89 2.96
N LEU A 16 -18.91 -18.33 2.84
CA LEU A 16 -19.82 -18.17 3.99
C LEU A 16 -20.12 -19.47 4.73
N ARG A 17 -20.03 -20.63 4.07
CA ARG A 17 -20.29 -21.93 4.71
C ARG A 17 -19.35 -22.18 5.89
N ARG A 18 -18.05 -21.93 5.73
CA ARG A 18 -17.05 -22.10 6.80
C ARG A 18 -16.73 -20.76 7.48
N GLY A 19 -16.77 -19.66 6.74
CA GLY A 19 -16.42 -18.32 7.22
C GLY A 19 -14.90 -18.18 7.36
N LEU A 20 -14.47 -17.28 8.23
CA LEU A 20 -13.07 -17.11 8.59
C LEU A 20 -12.71 -18.00 9.81
N PRO A 21 -11.50 -18.59 9.86
CA PRO A 21 -10.42 -18.48 8.88
C PRO A 21 -10.72 -19.17 7.55
N VAL A 22 -10.15 -18.66 6.46
CA VAL A 22 -10.37 -19.17 5.10
C VAL A 22 -9.86 -20.60 4.97
N ASP A 23 -10.73 -21.50 4.52
CA ASP A 23 -10.37 -22.85 4.13
C ASP A 23 -9.83 -22.87 2.68
N PRO A 24 -8.59 -23.35 2.43
CA PRO A 24 -8.01 -23.42 1.10
C PRO A 24 -8.88 -24.20 0.10
N ALA A 25 -9.56 -25.26 0.55
CA ALA A 25 -10.41 -26.08 -0.32
C ALA A 25 -11.70 -25.37 -0.74
N ALA A 26 -12.14 -24.35 -0.01
CA ALA A 26 -13.40 -23.64 -0.25
C ALA A 26 -13.24 -22.29 -0.96
N ALA A 27 -12.02 -21.71 -0.97
CA ALA A 27 -11.77 -20.38 -1.51
C ALA A 27 -11.89 -20.29 -3.04
N GLY A 28 -11.50 -21.35 -3.75
CA GLY A 28 -11.45 -21.34 -5.22
C GLY A 28 -10.35 -20.45 -5.77
N SER A 29 -9.97 -20.65 -7.03
CA SER A 29 -8.94 -19.86 -7.71
C SER A 29 -9.34 -18.39 -7.86
N GLU A 30 -10.64 -18.10 -7.98
CA GLU A 30 -11.15 -16.75 -8.23
C GLU A 30 -10.80 -15.76 -7.10
N LEU A 31 -10.68 -16.25 -5.86
CA LEU A 31 -10.23 -15.45 -4.71
C LEU A 31 -8.74 -15.62 -4.43
N LEU A 32 -8.19 -16.83 -4.62
CA LEU A 32 -6.78 -17.12 -4.32
C LEU A 32 -5.81 -16.49 -5.33
N ASP A 33 -6.25 -16.24 -6.56
CA ASP A 33 -5.46 -15.64 -7.65
C ASP A 33 -5.60 -14.11 -7.73
N LEU A 34 -6.34 -13.49 -6.79
CA LEU A 34 -6.40 -12.03 -6.72
C LEU A 34 -4.97 -11.45 -6.56
N PRO A 35 -4.57 -10.43 -7.34
CA PRO A 35 -3.22 -9.87 -7.28
C PRO A 35 -2.77 -9.49 -5.86
N GLY A 36 -3.66 -8.87 -5.08
CA GLY A 36 -3.38 -8.51 -3.68
C GLY A 36 -3.22 -9.70 -2.74
N VAL A 37 -3.78 -10.87 -3.06
CA VAL A 37 -3.60 -12.12 -2.32
C VAL A 37 -2.29 -12.78 -2.71
N VAL A 38 -2.03 -12.94 -4.01
CA VAL A 38 -0.79 -13.50 -4.55
C VAL A 38 0.43 -12.72 -4.05
N ALA A 39 0.34 -11.40 -4.01
CA ALA A 39 1.41 -10.55 -3.50
C ALA A 39 1.70 -10.78 -2.01
N ARG A 40 0.66 -10.86 -1.18
CA ARG A 40 0.80 -11.10 0.27
C ARG A 40 1.19 -12.55 0.60
N ALA A 41 0.89 -13.48 -0.30
CA ALA A 41 1.40 -14.85 -0.24
C ALA A 41 2.86 -14.96 -0.74
N HIS A 42 3.54 -13.83 -0.97
CA HIS A 42 4.90 -13.78 -1.52
C HIS A 42 5.05 -14.57 -2.83
N GLY A 43 4.01 -14.59 -3.67
CA GLY A 43 3.99 -15.36 -4.93
C GLY A 43 3.99 -16.88 -4.75
N SER A 44 3.83 -17.39 -3.53
CA SER A 44 3.68 -18.83 -3.30
C SER A 44 2.46 -19.36 -4.04
N ASN A 45 2.62 -20.50 -4.71
CA ASN A 45 1.52 -21.23 -5.35
C ASN A 45 0.84 -22.23 -4.39
N ASP A 46 1.30 -22.32 -3.14
CA ASP A 46 0.66 -23.16 -2.13
C ASP A 46 -0.73 -22.59 -1.76
N PRO A 47 -1.83 -23.34 -1.98
CA PRO A 47 -3.18 -22.91 -1.62
C PRO A 47 -3.34 -22.54 -0.15
N ALA A 48 -2.60 -23.19 0.77
CA ALA A 48 -2.68 -22.89 2.19
C ALA A 48 -2.11 -21.51 2.52
N VAL A 49 -0.96 -21.17 1.95
CA VAL A 49 -0.33 -19.84 2.10
C VAL A 49 -1.22 -18.76 1.49
N ARG A 50 -1.80 -19.01 0.31
CA ARG A 50 -2.73 -18.07 -0.34
C ARG A 50 -4.03 -17.89 0.44
N ALA A 51 -4.57 -18.96 1.04
CA ALA A 51 -5.75 -18.87 1.89
C ALA A 51 -5.49 -18.03 3.15
N HIS A 52 -4.30 -18.17 3.76
CA HIS A 52 -3.89 -17.34 4.89
C HIS A 52 -3.78 -15.86 4.49
N ALA A 53 -3.17 -15.57 3.34
CA ALA A 53 -3.10 -14.22 2.80
C ALA A 53 -4.51 -13.65 2.52
N LEU A 54 -5.41 -14.45 1.95
CA LEU A 54 -6.80 -14.08 1.70
C LEU A 54 -7.57 -13.81 2.99
N ASP A 55 -7.36 -14.57 4.07
CA ASP A 55 -7.95 -14.28 5.40
C ASP A 55 -7.56 -12.87 5.88
N GLY A 56 -6.27 -12.52 5.80
CA GLY A 56 -5.78 -11.19 6.14
C GLY A 56 -6.41 -10.08 5.29
N VAL A 57 -6.52 -10.29 3.97
CA VAL A 57 -7.18 -9.35 3.05
C VAL A 57 -8.65 -9.17 3.43
N LEU A 58 -9.41 -10.25 3.60
CA LEU A 58 -10.84 -10.19 3.93
C LEU A 58 -11.09 -9.49 5.26
N ARG A 59 -10.28 -9.77 6.29
CA ARG A 59 -10.37 -9.04 7.58
C ARG A 59 -10.14 -7.55 7.40
N GLY A 60 -9.13 -7.16 6.62
CA GLY A 60 -8.83 -5.77 6.32
C GLY A 60 -9.93 -5.06 5.52
N GLN A 61 -10.58 -5.77 4.58
CA GLN A 61 -11.71 -5.22 3.82
C GLN A 61 -12.98 -5.11 4.68
N LEU A 62 -13.30 -6.12 5.49
CA LEU A 62 -14.44 -6.11 6.42
C LEU A 62 -14.31 -5.05 7.52
N ALA A 63 -13.09 -4.73 7.96
CA ALA A 63 -12.84 -3.64 8.91
C ALA A 63 -13.12 -2.26 8.32
N ARG A 64 -13.02 -2.11 7.00
CA ARG A 64 -13.21 -0.86 6.25
C ARG A 64 -14.42 -0.93 5.32
N PHE A 65 -15.41 -1.73 5.70
CA PHE A 65 -16.57 -2.01 4.86
C PHE A 65 -17.33 -0.70 4.53
N PRO A 66 -17.58 -0.37 3.26
CA PRO A 66 -18.01 0.97 2.84
C PRO A 66 -19.43 1.31 3.30
N HIS A 67 -20.27 0.31 3.55
CA HIS A 67 -21.65 0.53 3.95
C HIS A 67 -21.80 0.46 5.47
N ALA A 68 -21.67 1.61 6.15
CA ALA A 68 -21.65 1.70 7.61
C ALA A 68 -22.81 0.94 8.31
N PRO A 69 -24.08 1.03 7.87
CA PRO A 69 -25.17 0.26 8.49
C PRO A 69 -25.02 -1.26 8.41
N LEU A 70 -24.33 -1.79 7.39
CA LEU A 70 -24.18 -3.24 7.17
C LEU A 70 -22.82 -3.77 7.67
N ALA A 71 -21.88 -2.89 8.02
CA ALA A 71 -20.55 -3.26 8.43
C ALA A 71 -20.50 -4.19 9.67
N PRO A 72 -21.33 -4.00 10.72
CA PRO A 72 -21.40 -4.94 11.84
C PRO A 72 -21.89 -6.32 11.40
N ALA A 73 -22.97 -6.36 10.60
CA ALA A 73 -23.56 -7.59 10.10
C ALA A 73 -22.61 -8.36 9.17
N ALA A 74 -21.87 -7.65 8.29
CA ALA A 74 -20.87 -8.26 7.43
C ALA A 74 -19.75 -8.94 8.23
N ARG A 75 -19.21 -8.26 9.26
CA ARG A 75 -18.19 -8.83 10.15
C ARG A 75 -18.69 -10.07 10.89
N LEU A 76 -19.94 -10.04 11.38
CA LEU A 76 -20.57 -11.17 12.07
C LEU A 76 -20.79 -12.35 11.11
N LEU A 77 -21.34 -12.09 9.92
CA LEU A 77 -21.66 -13.09 8.89
C LEU A 77 -20.44 -13.90 8.44
N PHE A 78 -19.31 -13.23 8.24
CA PHE A 78 -18.05 -13.87 7.84
C PHE A 78 -17.27 -14.49 9.03
N GLY A 79 -17.68 -14.25 10.27
CA GLY A 79 -16.94 -14.75 11.45
C GLY A 79 -15.65 -13.97 11.73
N ALA A 80 -15.58 -12.70 11.33
CA ALA A 80 -14.39 -11.85 11.51
C ALA A 80 -14.21 -11.36 12.95
N VAL A 81 -15.23 -11.51 13.80
CA VAL A 81 -15.22 -11.10 15.21
C VAL A 81 -15.30 -12.31 16.15
N PRO A 82 -14.74 -12.23 17.36
CA PRO A 82 -14.73 -13.35 18.31
C PRO A 82 -16.12 -13.95 18.60
N ALA A 83 -17.15 -13.10 18.61
CA ALA A 83 -18.53 -13.53 18.86
C ALA A 83 -19.08 -14.54 17.85
N THR A 84 -18.58 -14.56 16.61
CA THR A 84 -19.08 -15.45 15.53
C THR A 84 -18.00 -16.30 14.87
N ALA A 85 -16.73 -16.12 15.25
CA ALA A 85 -15.62 -16.95 14.81
C ALA A 85 -15.88 -18.44 15.14
N GLY A 86 -15.63 -19.33 14.18
CA GLY A 86 -15.83 -20.77 14.35
C GLY A 86 -17.29 -21.24 14.50
N ARG A 87 -18.28 -20.34 14.53
CA ARG A 87 -19.71 -20.71 14.62
C ARG A 87 -20.27 -21.18 13.28
N THR A 88 -21.39 -21.90 13.31
CA THR A 88 -22.10 -22.34 12.10
C THR A 88 -22.68 -21.16 11.32
N LEU A 89 -22.85 -21.31 10.00
CA LEU A 89 -23.45 -20.26 9.16
C LEU A 89 -24.86 -19.85 9.65
N THR A 90 -25.66 -20.79 10.18
CA THR A 90 -26.98 -20.48 10.75
C THR A 90 -26.88 -19.54 11.96
N ALA A 91 -25.95 -19.80 12.88
CA ALA A 91 -25.71 -18.93 14.02
C ALA A 91 -25.19 -17.55 13.58
N ARG A 92 -24.26 -17.51 12.63
CA ARG A 92 -23.73 -16.24 12.09
C ARG A 92 -24.80 -15.41 11.39
N ARG A 93 -25.68 -16.03 10.61
CA ARG A 93 -26.83 -15.36 9.97
C ARG A 93 -27.79 -14.76 10.98
N THR A 94 -28.06 -15.48 12.07
CA THR A 94 -28.97 -15.00 13.13
C THR A 94 -28.40 -13.75 13.80
N GLU A 95 -27.12 -13.78 14.19
CA GLU A 95 -26.44 -12.62 14.80
C GLU A 95 -26.31 -11.45 13.81
N ALA A 96 -25.96 -11.73 12.55
CA ALA A 96 -25.84 -10.70 11.53
C ALA A 96 -27.19 -10.02 11.20
N ALA A 97 -28.27 -10.80 11.12
CA ALA A 97 -29.62 -10.28 10.90
C ALA A 97 -30.05 -9.36 12.06
N ARG A 98 -29.83 -9.79 13.31
CA ARG A 98 -30.07 -8.98 14.51
C ARG A 98 -29.27 -7.68 14.49
N ALA A 99 -27.99 -7.73 14.10
CA ALA A 99 -27.13 -6.55 14.08
C ALA A 99 -27.51 -5.53 12.98
N ALA A 100 -28.21 -5.97 11.94
CA ALA A 100 -28.71 -5.11 10.87
C ALA A 100 -30.21 -4.77 11.00
N ASP A 101 -30.84 -5.14 12.12
CA ASP A 101 -32.27 -4.95 12.38
C ASP A 101 -33.19 -5.56 11.30
N TYR A 102 -32.85 -6.76 10.83
CA TYR A 102 -33.65 -7.54 9.88
C TYR A 102 -34.08 -8.88 10.47
N GLU A 103 -35.23 -9.36 10.01
CA GLU A 103 -35.65 -10.74 10.22
C GLU A 103 -34.72 -11.69 9.43
N VAL A 104 -34.46 -12.88 9.98
CA VAL A 104 -33.44 -13.82 9.48
C VAL A 104 -33.72 -14.31 8.05
N HIS A 105 -34.98 -14.59 7.71
CA HIS A 105 -35.38 -14.98 6.37
C HIS A 105 -35.20 -13.82 5.36
N HIS A 106 -35.56 -12.59 5.72
CA HIS A 106 -35.27 -11.41 4.89
C HIS A 106 -33.76 -11.21 4.71
N PHE A 107 -32.98 -11.33 5.79
CA PHE A 107 -31.53 -11.22 5.74
C PHE A 107 -30.91 -12.22 4.77
N ARG A 108 -31.30 -13.50 4.87
CA ARG A 108 -30.81 -14.57 3.99
C ARG A 108 -31.14 -14.31 2.52
N LYS A 109 -32.35 -13.80 2.23
CA LYS A 109 -32.85 -13.64 0.86
C LYS A 109 -32.27 -12.40 0.17
N HIS A 110 -32.04 -11.31 0.90
CA HIS A 110 -31.74 -10.00 0.29
C HIS A 110 -30.47 -9.34 0.80
N ILE A 111 -30.18 -9.44 2.09
CA ILE A 111 -29.08 -8.68 2.72
C ILE A 111 -27.75 -9.41 2.57
N GLU A 112 -27.74 -10.73 2.74
CA GLU A 112 -26.54 -11.57 2.58
C GLU A 112 -25.93 -11.43 1.19
N SER A 113 -26.77 -11.52 0.14
CA SER A 113 -26.31 -11.37 -1.25
C SER A 113 -25.74 -9.98 -1.50
N ARG A 114 -26.37 -8.93 -0.96
CA ARG A 114 -25.92 -7.54 -1.03
C ARG A 114 -24.57 -7.34 -0.32
N ILE A 115 -24.38 -7.92 0.87
CA ILE A 115 -23.09 -7.87 1.58
C ILE A 115 -21.98 -8.51 0.73
N CYS A 116 -22.23 -9.68 0.14
CA CYS A 116 -21.26 -10.33 -0.73
C CYS A 116 -20.93 -9.49 -1.98
N THR A 117 -21.92 -8.85 -2.60
CA THR A 117 -21.70 -7.96 -3.76
C THR A 117 -20.85 -6.75 -3.37
N LEU A 118 -21.18 -6.05 -2.30
CA LEU A 118 -20.41 -4.88 -1.83
C LEU A 118 -18.96 -5.26 -1.49
N LEU A 119 -18.75 -6.42 -0.85
CA LEU A 119 -17.40 -6.89 -0.55
C LEU A 119 -16.64 -7.30 -1.83
N ALA A 120 -17.33 -7.88 -2.81
CA ALA A 120 -16.75 -8.21 -4.11
C ALA A 120 -16.30 -6.96 -4.88
N GLU A 121 -17.13 -5.91 -4.91
CA GLU A 121 -16.78 -4.62 -5.51
C GLU A 121 -15.52 -4.03 -4.86
N GLN A 122 -15.46 -4.08 -3.52
CA GLN A 122 -14.31 -3.60 -2.75
C GLN A 122 -13.05 -4.43 -3.04
N LEU A 123 -13.15 -5.75 -3.17
CA LEU A 123 -12.03 -6.63 -3.55
C LEU A 123 -11.56 -6.39 -4.98
N LEU A 124 -12.50 -6.18 -5.92
CA LEU A 124 -12.18 -5.88 -7.30
C LEU A 124 -11.46 -4.53 -7.41
N ALA A 125 -11.94 -3.51 -6.70
CA ALA A 125 -11.29 -2.20 -6.64
C ALA A 125 -9.88 -2.29 -6.02
N ASP A 126 -9.70 -3.07 -4.95
CA ASP A 126 -8.37 -3.32 -4.34
C ASP A 126 -7.44 -4.03 -5.33
N ALA A 127 -7.94 -5.05 -6.05
CA ALA A 127 -7.17 -5.79 -7.06
C ALA A 127 -6.78 -4.91 -8.25
N GLN A 128 -7.69 -4.05 -8.73
CA GLN A 128 -7.42 -3.11 -9.81
C GLN A 128 -6.41 -2.03 -9.38
N ALA A 129 -6.57 -1.47 -8.18
CA ALA A 129 -5.60 -0.52 -7.62
C ALA A 129 -4.22 -1.16 -7.45
N PHE A 130 -4.18 -2.44 -7.03
CA PHE A 130 -2.94 -3.20 -6.92
C PHE A 130 -2.31 -3.47 -8.28
N ALA A 131 -3.08 -3.89 -9.28
CA ALA A 131 -2.60 -4.09 -10.65
C ALA A 131 -2.12 -2.77 -11.29
N ALA A 132 -2.75 -1.65 -10.95
CA ALA A 132 -2.33 -0.32 -11.37
C ALA A 132 -1.04 0.16 -10.67
N ALA A 133 -0.62 -0.46 -9.56
CA ALA A 133 0.68 -0.21 -8.96
C ALA A 133 1.75 -0.99 -9.75
N HIS A 134 2.19 -0.41 -10.87
CA HIS A 134 3.11 -1.01 -11.86
C HIS A 134 4.54 -1.23 -11.34
N VAL A 135 4.81 -0.91 -10.08
CA VAL A 135 6.17 -0.84 -9.55
C VAL A 135 6.19 -1.42 -8.15
N ALA A 136 6.85 -2.55 -8.00
CA ALA A 136 7.04 -3.24 -6.73
C ALA A 136 8.53 -3.26 -6.37
N ALA A 137 8.83 -3.17 -5.08
CA ALA A 137 10.20 -3.30 -4.61
C ALA A 137 10.77 -4.68 -4.95
N PRO A 138 12.09 -4.77 -5.23
CA PRO A 138 12.82 -6.03 -5.28
C PRO A 138 12.52 -6.83 -4.02
N ARG A 139 12.19 -8.10 -4.21
CA ARG A 139 11.94 -8.99 -3.07
C ARG A 139 13.28 -9.37 -2.45
N LEU A 140 13.50 -8.93 -1.22
CA LEU A 140 14.62 -9.40 -0.42
C LEU A 140 14.35 -10.85 0.00
N SER A 141 15.05 -11.79 -0.63
CA SER A 141 14.99 -13.20 -0.20
C SER A 141 15.84 -13.37 1.05
N PRO A 142 15.35 -14.04 2.10
CA PRO A 142 16.19 -14.34 3.26
C PRO A 142 17.37 -15.21 2.80
N GLN A 143 18.55 -14.60 2.69
CA GLN A 143 19.75 -15.31 2.29
C GLN A 143 20.25 -16.10 3.50
N ALA A 144 20.19 -17.42 3.42
CA ALA A 144 20.73 -18.32 4.44
C ALA A 144 22.27 -18.44 4.38
N GLY A 145 22.92 -17.81 3.39
CA GLY A 145 24.36 -17.86 3.15
C GLY A 145 25.08 -16.54 3.40
N SER A 146 26.41 -16.58 3.45
CA SER A 146 27.26 -15.38 3.54
C SER A 146 27.25 -14.61 2.22
N LEU A 147 27.12 -13.27 2.29
CA LEU A 147 27.31 -12.32 1.18
C LEU A 147 28.78 -12.32 0.73
N ARG A 148 29.23 -13.38 0.04
CA ARG A 148 30.55 -13.44 -0.60
C ARG A 148 30.38 -13.36 -2.10
N LEU A 149 30.81 -12.24 -2.68
CA LEU A 149 30.88 -12.08 -4.13
C LEU A 149 32.12 -12.81 -4.66
N PRO A 150 32.03 -13.57 -5.76
CA PRO A 150 33.21 -14.10 -6.42
C PRO A 150 34.09 -12.95 -6.93
N PRO A 151 35.42 -13.12 -7.01
CA PRO A 151 36.34 -12.13 -7.56
C PRO A 151 36.26 -12.15 -9.11
N ASP A 152 35.08 -11.82 -9.63
CA ASP A 152 34.76 -11.77 -11.05
C ASP A 152 34.09 -10.42 -11.37
N VAL A 153 34.50 -9.82 -12.49
CA VAL A 153 34.07 -8.46 -12.87
C VAL A 153 32.56 -8.41 -13.12
N PHE A 154 31.99 -9.43 -13.76
CA PHE A 154 30.55 -9.46 -14.01
C PHE A 154 29.74 -9.62 -12.73
N ALA A 155 30.24 -10.40 -11.77
CA ALA A 155 29.62 -10.50 -10.45
C ALA A 155 29.64 -9.18 -9.67
N TRP A 156 30.66 -8.34 -9.89
CA TRP A 156 30.73 -7.00 -9.29
C TRP A 156 29.71 -6.05 -9.93
N GLU A 157 29.60 -6.03 -11.26
CA GLU A 157 28.63 -5.18 -11.97
C GLU A 157 27.19 -5.51 -11.58
N ILE A 158 26.85 -6.79 -11.44
CA ILE A 158 25.53 -7.23 -10.99
C ILE A 158 25.28 -6.79 -9.54
N ALA A 159 26.27 -6.94 -8.66
CA ALA A 159 26.15 -6.55 -7.26
C ALA A 159 26.04 -5.03 -7.08
N GLU A 160 26.80 -4.24 -7.83
CA GLU A 160 26.74 -2.77 -7.84
C GLU A 160 25.35 -2.30 -8.31
N HIS A 161 24.80 -2.93 -9.35
CA HIS A 161 23.46 -2.62 -9.82
C HIS A 161 22.39 -2.97 -8.77
N GLU A 162 22.48 -4.16 -8.16
CA GLU A 162 21.57 -4.57 -7.08
C GLU A 162 21.67 -3.64 -5.85
N GLU A 163 22.87 -3.21 -5.49
CA GLU A 163 23.11 -2.23 -4.42
C GLU A 163 22.44 -0.90 -4.75
N ALA A 164 22.66 -0.35 -5.95
CA ALA A 164 22.07 0.92 -6.36
C ALA A 164 20.52 0.86 -6.37
N LEU A 165 19.95 -0.28 -6.79
CA LEU A 165 18.52 -0.51 -6.76
C LEU A 165 18.00 -0.60 -5.31
N CYS A 166 18.67 -1.36 -4.45
CA CYS A 166 18.35 -1.44 -3.03
C CYS A 166 18.42 -0.06 -2.34
N GLU A 167 19.42 0.76 -2.69
CA GLU A 167 19.53 2.12 -2.17
C GLU A 167 18.30 2.95 -2.56
N VAL A 168 17.92 2.99 -3.84
CA VAL A 168 16.74 3.73 -4.31
C VAL A 168 15.47 3.29 -3.56
N TRP A 169 15.23 1.99 -3.42
CA TRP A 169 14.07 1.47 -2.71
C TRP A 169 14.09 1.78 -1.21
N SER A 170 15.26 1.72 -0.57
CA SER A 170 15.42 2.10 0.84
C SER A 170 15.02 3.57 1.07
N ARG A 171 15.42 4.47 0.17
CA ARG A 171 15.07 5.91 0.25
C ARG A 171 13.59 6.14 -0.01
N LEU A 172 13.00 5.41 -0.95
CA LEU A 172 11.58 5.47 -1.24
C LEU A 172 10.74 5.04 -0.01
N TYR A 173 11.14 3.95 0.66
CA TYR A 173 10.46 3.52 1.89
C TYR A 173 10.69 4.47 3.06
N ALA A 174 11.87 5.09 3.18
CA ALA A 174 12.11 6.13 4.17
C ALA A 174 11.17 7.34 3.97
N LEU A 175 11.02 7.81 2.73
CA LEU A 175 10.07 8.86 2.38
C LEU A 175 8.62 8.45 2.68
N ARG A 176 8.24 7.23 2.31
CA ARG A 176 6.90 6.66 2.62
C ARG A 176 6.62 6.67 4.13
N ALA A 177 7.58 6.23 4.93
CA ALA A 177 7.48 6.22 6.38
C ALA A 177 7.33 7.63 6.95
N ALA A 178 8.11 8.59 6.44
CA ALA A 178 8.02 10.00 6.85
C ALA A 178 6.64 10.60 6.53
N LEU A 179 6.09 10.35 5.34
CA LEU A 179 4.73 10.77 4.95
C LEU A 179 3.65 10.14 5.84
N LEU A 180 3.75 8.83 6.13
CA LEU A 180 2.79 8.13 7.00
C LEU A 180 2.82 8.66 8.44
N ARG A 181 4.02 8.95 8.98
CA ARG A 181 4.16 9.59 10.29
C ARG A 181 3.53 10.97 10.29
N THR A 182 3.75 11.76 9.24
CA THR A 182 3.13 13.09 9.07
C THR A 182 1.60 12.99 9.05
N ALA A 183 1.06 12.07 8.25
CA ALA A 183 -0.38 11.81 8.17
C ALA A 183 -0.97 11.34 9.50
N ARG A 184 -0.25 10.50 10.25
CA ARG A 184 -0.65 10.06 11.59
C ARG A 184 -0.74 11.25 12.56
N LEU A 185 0.25 12.14 12.57
CA LEU A 185 0.23 13.33 13.42
C LEU A 185 -0.94 14.26 13.06
N ALA A 186 -1.15 14.52 11.77
CA ALA A 186 -2.27 15.33 11.29
C ALA A 186 -3.63 14.72 11.63
N SER A 187 -3.76 13.38 11.65
CA SER A 187 -5.00 12.70 12.01
C SER A 187 -5.39 12.82 13.49
N MET A 188 -4.46 13.27 14.35
CA MET A 188 -4.69 13.51 15.78
C MET A 188 -5.03 14.98 16.06
N ASP A 189 -5.45 15.74 15.05
CA ASP A 189 -5.68 17.21 15.10
C ASP A 189 -4.46 18.02 15.60
N ALA A 190 -3.26 17.44 15.54
CA ALA A 190 -2.03 18.14 15.83
C ALA A 190 -1.57 18.90 14.59
N ALA A 191 -1.22 20.18 14.76
CA ALA A 191 -0.46 20.91 13.75
C ALA A 191 0.83 20.14 13.44
N VAL A 192 1.13 19.93 12.16
CA VAL A 192 2.35 19.22 11.75
C VAL A 192 3.57 20.07 12.12
N PRO A 193 4.49 19.58 12.97
CA PRO A 193 5.69 20.33 13.32
C PRO A 193 6.56 20.57 12.08
N SER A 194 7.16 21.76 11.99
CA SER A 194 8.07 22.13 10.89
C SER A 194 9.20 21.11 10.70
N ALA A 195 9.76 20.60 11.80
CA ALA A 195 10.79 19.56 11.77
C ALA A 195 10.35 18.26 11.08
N VAL A 196 9.07 17.88 11.20
CA VAL A 196 8.53 16.70 10.51
C VAL A 196 8.39 16.98 9.01
N ALA A 197 7.92 18.18 8.63
CA ALA A 197 7.85 18.59 7.22
C ALA A 197 9.24 18.69 6.57
N ASP A 198 10.24 19.19 7.31
CA ASP A 198 11.65 19.23 6.91
C ASP A 198 12.23 17.82 6.71
N GLU A 199 11.88 16.87 7.58
CA GLU A 199 12.29 15.47 7.43
C GLU A 199 11.70 14.83 6.16
N VAL A 200 10.43 15.11 5.83
CA VAL A 200 9.84 14.63 4.56
C VAL A 200 10.55 15.26 3.36
N LEU A 201 10.84 16.57 3.39
CA LEU A 201 11.56 17.25 2.32
C LEU A 201 12.97 16.68 2.14
N TRP A 202 13.68 16.42 3.24
CA TRP A 202 15.00 15.78 3.23
C TRP A 202 14.93 14.38 2.63
N CYS A 203 14.00 13.53 3.08
CA CYS A 203 13.83 12.19 2.50
C CYS A 203 13.52 12.25 1.00
N TYR A 204 12.75 13.25 0.55
CA TYR A 204 12.46 13.46 -0.86
C TYR A 204 13.71 13.87 -1.65
N ALA A 205 14.50 14.83 -1.15
CA ALA A 205 15.76 15.23 -1.77
C ALA A 205 16.77 14.08 -1.86
N VAL A 206 16.89 13.26 -0.80
CA VAL A 206 17.77 12.09 -0.78
C VAL A 206 17.33 11.03 -1.80
N LEU A 207 16.02 10.77 -1.92
CA LEU A 207 15.48 9.87 -2.96
C LEU A 207 15.83 10.41 -4.36
N ARG A 208 15.61 11.70 -4.60
CA ARG A 208 15.91 12.36 -5.87
C ARG A 208 17.38 12.22 -6.26
N ALA A 209 18.29 12.46 -5.32
CA ALA A 209 19.73 12.29 -5.53
C ALA A 209 20.10 10.82 -5.82
N ALA A 210 19.51 9.85 -5.10
CA ALA A 210 19.72 8.42 -5.36
C ALA A 210 19.24 8.01 -6.76
N VAL A 211 18.04 8.45 -7.17
CA VAL A 211 17.50 8.18 -8.51
C VAL A 211 18.35 8.83 -9.60
N GLN A 212 18.86 10.04 -9.38
CA GLN A 212 19.73 10.70 -10.36
C GLN A 212 21.08 9.98 -10.51
N ARG A 213 21.69 9.53 -9.40
CA ARG A 213 22.90 8.69 -9.42
C ARG A 213 22.67 7.38 -10.16
N TYR A 214 21.57 6.68 -9.86
CA TYR A 214 21.20 5.46 -10.56
C TYR A 214 21.07 5.71 -12.07
N ARG A 215 20.39 6.78 -12.47
CA ARG A 215 20.20 7.11 -13.90
C ARG A 215 21.51 7.44 -14.61
N ALA A 216 22.42 8.10 -13.93
CA ALA A 216 23.73 8.44 -14.48
C ALA A 216 24.57 7.17 -14.74
N ALA A 217 24.44 6.15 -13.89
CA ALA A 217 25.15 4.88 -14.01
C ALA A 217 24.49 3.88 -14.98
N TYR A 218 23.17 3.68 -14.89
CA TYR A 218 22.46 2.58 -15.55
C TYR A 218 21.43 3.02 -16.60
N GLY A 219 21.29 4.32 -16.83
CA GLY A 219 20.35 4.88 -17.81
C GLY A 219 18.93 5.13 -17.26
N PRO A 220 17.97 5.48 -18.13
CA PRO A 220 16.67 6.00 -17.71
C PRO A 220 15.68 4.95 -17.17
N LEU A 221 15.97 3.66 -17.32
CA LEU A 221 15.10 2.55 -16.93
C LEU A 221 15.54 1.98 -15.58
N LEU A 222 14.67 2.04 -14.58
CA LEU A 222 14.97 1.55 -13.23
C LEU A 222 14.75 0.04 -13.07
N LEU A 223 13.87 -0.56 -13.88
CA LEU A 223 13.57 -1.99 -13.87
C LEU A 223 13.29 -2.42 -15.33
N PRO A 224 13.90 -3.48 -15.85
CA PRO A 224 13.37 -4.16 -17.03
C PRO A 224 12.10 -4.88 -16.59
N ALA A 225 10.96 -4.20 -16.61
CA ALA A 225 9.68 -4.88 -16.47
C ALA A 225 9.25 -5.34 -17.87
N ASP A 226 8.87 -6.62 -17.99
CA ASP A 226 8.40 -7.25 -19.23
C ASP A 226 7.18 -6.57 -19.88
N THR A 227 6.58 -5.57 -19.22
CA THR A 227 5.29 -4.97 -19.61
C THR A 227 5.27 -3.43 -19.66
N ALA A 228 6.17 -2.70 -18.97
CA ALA A 228 6.27 -1.24 -19.08
C ALA A 228 7.56 -0.67 -18.47
N SER A 229 8.15 0.36 -19.10
CA SER A 229 9.28 1.08 -18.54
C SER A 229 8.90 1.89 -17.29
N VAL A 230 9.52 1.61 -16.15
CA VAL A 230 9.34 2.40 -14.92
C VAL A 230 10.23 3.64 -14.98
N THR A 231 9.61 4.83 -14.96
CA THR A 231 10.37 6.09 -14.89
C THR A 231 10.63 6.53 -13.44
N PRO A 232 11.63 7.40 -13.21
CA PRO A 232 11.83 8.10 -11.93
C PRO A 232 10.56 8.71 -11.33
N ALA A 233 9.74 9.36 -12.17
CA ALA A 233 8.51 9.99 -11.74
C ALA A 233 7.47 8.96 -11.28
N ASP A 234 7.51 7.74 -11.83
CA ASP A 234 6.63 6.65 -11.40
C ASP A 234 7.05 6.08 -10.04
N LEU A 235 8.36 6.05 -9.72
CA LEU A 235 8.83 5.73 -8.37
C LEU A 235 8.38 6.76 -7.34
N GLU A 236 8.49 8.06 -7.66
CA GLU A 236 8.08 9.13 -6.75
C GLU A 236 6.58 8.99 -6.36
N LYS A 237 5.72 8.61 -7.31
CA LYS A 237 4.27 8.36 -7.06
C LYS A 237 4.01 7.23 -6.06
N LEU A 238 4.92 6.26 -5.92
CA LEU A 238 4.76 5.14 -4.97
C LEU A 238 4.92 5.58 -3.52
N ALA A 239 5.64 6.68 -3.26
CA ALA A 239 5.78 7.25 -1.93
C ALA A 239 4.43 7.74 -1.39
N GLY A 240 3.49 8.08 -2.26
CA GLY A 240 2.21 8.69 -1.94
C GLY A 240 2.11 10.13 -2.46
N PRO A 241 1.10 10.89 -2.02
CA PRO A 241 0.93 12.28 -2.46
C PRO A 241 2.08 13.13 -1.92
N LEU A 242 2.82 13.76 -2.84
CA LEU A 242 3.87 14.71 -2.56
C LEU A 242 3.42 16.13 -2.96
N PRO A 243 3.89 17.19 -2.30
CA PRO A 243 3.75 18.55 -2.79
C PRO A 243 4.31 18.72 -4.20
N GLU A 244 3.60 19.47 -5.04
CA GLU A 244 4.12 19.85 -6.35
C GLU A 244 5.18 20.94 -6.19
N LEU A 245 6.36 20.71 -6.77
CA LEU A 245 7.47 21.65 -6.84
C LEU A 245 7.75 22.03 -8.29
N SER A 246 8.29 23.23 -8.52
CA SER A 246 8.64 23.63 -9.88
C SER A 246 9.83 22.81 -10.41
N PRO A 247 10.00 22.68 -11.74
CA PRO A 247 11.16 22.01 -12.30
C PRO A 247 12.50 22.59 -11.80
N THR A 248 12.57 23.89 -11.57
CA THR A 248 13.76 24.57 -11.04
C THR A 248 14.06 24.14 -9.60
N ASP A 249 13.04 24.05 -8.76
CA ASP A 249 13.18 23.61 -7.36
C ASP A 249 13.64 22.16 -7.31
N LEU A 250 13.08 21.31 -8.17
CA LEU A 250 13.46 19.90 -8.29
C LEU A 250 14.91 19.73 -8.77
N VAL A 251 15.43 20.63 -9.60
CA VAL A 251 16.85 20.64 -9.98
C VAL A 251 17.71 21.00 -8.77
N LEU A 252 17.35 22.04 -8.01
CA LEU A 252 18.09 22.43 -6.81
C LEU A 252 18.18 21.27 -5.80
N LEU A 253 17.04 20.63 -5.48
CA LEU A 253 17.00 19.50 -4.55
C LEU A 253 17.83 18.30 -5.00
N SER A 254 17.98 18.12 -6.32
CA SER A 254 18.75 17.03 -6.92
C SER A 254 20.27 17.27 -6.89
N VAL A 255 20.74 18.52 -6.88
CA VAL A 255 22.18 18.85 -6.90
C VAL A 255 22.76 19.13 -5.51
N LEU A 256 21.93 19.30 -4.49
CA LEU A 256 22.40 19.42 -3.12
C LEU A 256 23.11 18.13 -2.68
N PRO A 257 24.30 18.22 -2.08
CA PRO A 257 25.02 17.04 -1.62
C PRO A 257 24.21 16.32 -0.53
N PRO A 258 24.29 14.98 -0.48
CA PRO A 258 23.59 14.21 0.54
C PRO A 258 24.15 14.56 1.92
N THR A 259 23.24 14.89 2.85
CA THR A 259 23.58 15.15 4.25
C THR A 259 23.23 13.95 5.13
N ALA A 260 23.83 13.89 6.31
CA ALA A 260 23.57 12.82 7.28
C ALA A 260 22.18 12.92 7.92
N ASP A 261 21.62 14.13 8.05
CA ASP A 261 20.37 14.39 8.76
C ASP A 261 19.55 15.56 8.16
N PRO A 262 18.25 15.68 8.54
CA PRO A 262 17.37 16.75 8.05
C PRO A 262 17.79 18.17 8.44
N GLN A 263 18.46 18.34 9.59
CA GLN A 263 18.84 19.66 10.09
C GLN A 263 19.98 20.24 9.24
N ALA A 264 21.01 19.44 9.00
CA ALA A 264 22.11 19.79 8.10
C ALA A 264 21.59 20.11 6.69
N PHE A 265 20.67 19.30 6.17
CA PHE A 265 20.02 19.56 4.89
C PHE A 265 19.27 20.88 4.87
N THR A 266 18.48 21.16 5.91
CA THR A 266 17.67 22.38 6.01
C THR A 266 18.55 23.63 6.08
N THR A 267 19.65 23.59 6.84
CA THR A 267 20.63 24.68 6.90
C THR A 267 21.19 24.96 5.50
N GLN A 268 21.66 23.91 4.82
CA GLN A 268 22.24 24.04 3.49
C GLN A 268 21.23 24.52 2.44
N LEU A 269 20.00 24.03 2.51
CA LEU A 269 18.92 24.49 1.63
C LEU A 269 18.65 25.98 1.86
N ASN A 270 18.57 26.44 3.10
CA ASN A 270 18.34 27.86 3.40
C ASN A 270 19.49 28.77 2.94
N GLU A 271 20.73 28.27 2.93
CA GLU A 271 21.90 28.99 2.41
C GLU A 271 21.91 29.06 0.87
N SER A 272 21.17 28.19 0.19
CA SER A 272 21.07 28.16 -1.27
C SER A 272 20.08 29.21 -1.79
N SER A 273 20.41 29.84 -2.91
CA SER A 273 19.49 30.78 -3.59
C SER A 273 18.13 30.13 -3.86
N GLY A 274 17.08 30.67 -3.23
CA GLY A 274 15.70 30.17 -3.37
C GLY A 274 15.31 29.02 -2.43
N GLY A 275 16.24 28.43 -1.68
CA GLY A 275 15.91 27.25 -0.87
C GLY A 275 14.98 27.53 0.32
N ALA A 276 15.05 28.72 0.93
CA ALA A 276 14.08 29.13 1.94
C ALA A 276 12.64 29.23 1.38
N GLN A 277 12.49 29.64 0.12
CA GLN A 277 11.18 29.71 -0.56
C GLN A 277 10.66 28.30 -0.86
N ILE A 278 11.52 27.39 -1.33
CA ILE A 278 11.18 25.97 -1.57
C ILE A 278 10.67 25.33 -0.28
N ARG A 279 11.40 25.52 0.83
CA ARG A 279 11.00 24.99 2.14
C ARG A 279 9.64 25.51 2.58
N ALA A 280 9.40 26.83 2.46
CA ALA A 280 8.13 27.43 2.83
C ALA A 280 6.96 26.91 1.97
N ALA A 281 7.14 26.86 0.64
CA ALA A 281 6.16 26.32 -0.29
C ALA A 281 5.83 24.85 -0.01
N TRP A 282 6.86 24.04 0.29
CA TRP A 282 6.70 22.64 0.67
C TRP A 282 5.84 22.48 1.93
N HIS A 283 6.15 23.23 2.99
CA HIS A 283 5.41 23.17 4.26
C HIS A 283 3.94 23.54 4.05
N GLN A 284 3.67 24.59 3.29
CA GLN A 284 2.31 25.04 2.99
C GLN A 284 1.53 23.98 2.21
N ALA A 285 2.12 23.42 1.15
CA ALA A 285 1.48 22.44 0.30
C ALA A 285 1.23 21.11 1.03
N LEU A 286 2.21 20.63 1.82
CA LEU A 286 2.07 19.41 2.62
C LEU A 286 0.95 19.56 3.66
N THR A 287 0.87 20.70 4.33
CA THR A 287 -0.19 21.00 5.30
C THR A 287 -1.56 21.00 4.63
N LYS A 288 -1.70 21.65 3.46
CA LYS A 288 -2.95 21.71 2.70
C LYS A 288 -3.43 20.32 2.26
N GLN A 289 -2.52 19.48 1.77
CA GLN A 289 -2.86 18.10 1.36
C GLN A 289 -3.43 17.28 2.51
N LEU A 290 -2.90 17.47 3.72
CA LEU A 290 -3.36 16.76 4.91
C LEU A 290 -4.74 17.24 5.37
N THR A 291 -5.02 18.54 5.32
CA THR A 291 -6.34 19.09 5.68
C THR A 291 -7.44 18.68 4.70
N ASP A 292 -7.16 18.66 3.39
CA ASP A 292 -8.12 18.24 2.36
C ASP A 292 -8.51 16.76 2.52
N THR A 293 -7.57 15.94 2.98
CA THR A 293 -7.80 14.50 3.22
C THR A 293 -8.70 14.26 4.43
N THR A 294 -8.56 15.07 5.49
CA THR A 294 -9.42 14.98 6.69
C THR A 294 -10.85 15.41 6.37
N ALA A 295 -11.03 16.51 5.62
CA ALA A 295 -12.35 17.01 5.24
C ALA A 295 -13.16 16.02 4.39
N ARG A 296 -12.50 15.24 3.52
CA ARG A 296 -13.17 14.18 2.72
C ARG A 296 -13.57 12.94 3.52
N ARG A 297 -13.02 12.74 4.74
CA ARG A 297 -13.37 11.58 5.59
C ARG A 297 -14.49 11.88 6.58
N THR A 298 -14.77 13.16 6.84
CA THR A 298 -15.83 13.61 7.76
C THR A 298 -17.13 14.01 7.05
N ALA A 299 -17.12 14.10 5.72
CA ALA A 299 -18.29 14.27 4.86
C ALA A 299 -18.82 12.92 4.36
#